data_AF-A0A920HVP3-F1
#
_entry.id   AF-A0A920HVP3-F1
#
_cell.length_a   1.000
_cell.length_b   1.000
_cell.length_c   1.000
_cell.angle_alpha   90.00
_cell.angle_beta   90.00
_cell.angle_gamma   90.00
#
_symmetry.space_group_name_H-M   'P 1'
#
loop_
_entity.id
_entity.type
_entity.pdbx_description
1 polymer ?
#
loop_
_entity_poly.entity_id
_entity_poly.type
_entity_poly.pdbx_seq_one_letter_code
_entity_poly.pdbx_strand_id
1 'polypeptide(L)'
;MQTLLKNIRSVNSDLFEFDFNNPNINDEEKKITLFNQLIDLGLSPTDIQINKDDSKITQRIFPGAIIYYKDKTLAVNLLKIQQINLHQIV
;
A
#
# COMPACT_ATOMS: atom_id res chain seq x y z
N MET A 1 -10.28 -8.33 2.50
CA MET A 1 -10.15 -7.49 1.29
C MET A 1 -10.09 -8.30 0.00
N GLN A 2 -9.22 -9.33 -0.10
CA GLN A 2 -9.12 -10.15 -1.32
C GLN A 2 -10.44 -10.81 -1.78
N THR A 3 -11.26 -11.31 -0.84
CA THR A 3 -12.57 -11.91 -1.14
C THR A 3 -13.55 -10.90 -1.73
N LEU A 4 -13.55 -9.66 -1.24
CA LEU A 4 -14.44 -8.61 -1.73
C LEU A 4 -14.09 -8.23 -3.19
N LEU A 5 -12.81 -8.03 -3.50
CA LEU A 5 -12.38 -7.67 -4.86
C LEU A 5 -12.63 -8.82 -5.84
N LYS A 6 -12.44 -10.07 -5.42
CA LYS A 6 -12.80 -11.25 -6.21
C LYS A 6 -14.29 -11.32 -6.50
N ASN A 7 -15.13 -10.99 -5.52
CA ASN A 7 -16.59 -10.96 -5.71
C ASN A 7 -17.01 -9.83 -6.67
N ILE A 8 -16.42 -8.64 -6.57
CA ILE A 8 -16.68 -7.53 -7.51
C ILE A 8 -16.31 -7.94 -8.95
N ARG A 9 -15.13 -8.54 -9.13
CA ARG A 9 -14.70 -9.06 -10.44
C ARG A 9 -15.65 -10.16 -10.96
N SER A 10 -16.20 -10.99 -10.08
CA SER A 10 -17.16 -12.03 -10.50
C SER A 10 -18.48 -11.47 -11.03
N VAL A 11 -18.84 -10.25 -10.66
CA VAL A 11 -20.09 -9.59 -11.11
C VAL A 11 -19.87 -8.78 -12.39
N ASN A 12 -18.68 -8.21 -12.58
CA ASN A 12 -18.30 -7.46 -13.79
C ASN A 12 -16.82 -7.71 -14.15
N SER A 13 -16.53 -8.85 -14.78
CA SER A 13 -15.16 -9.28 -15.09
C SER A 13 -14.41 -8.33 -16.01
N ASP A 14 -15.14 -7.66 -16.91
CA ASP A 14 -14.55 -6.90 -18.01
C ASP A 14 -14.27 -5.44 -17.65
N LEU A 15 -14.75 -4.99 -16.48
CA LEU A 15 -14.70 -3.59 -16.05
C LEU A 15 -13.83 -3.36 -14.80
N PHE A 16 -13.35 -4.44 -14.15
CA PHE A 16 -12.65 -4.34 -12.88
C PHE A 16 -11.50 -5.35 -12.76
N GLU A 17 -10.27 -4.83 -12.89
CA GLU A 17 -9.04 -5.58 -12.68
C GLU A 17 -8.31 -5.07 -11.43
N PHE A 18 -7.59 -5.96 -10.75
CA PHE A 18 -6.74 -5.63 -9.62
C PHE A 18 -5.55 -6.58 -9.55
N ASP A 19 -4.42 -6.06 -9.10
CA ASP A 19 -3.21 -6.83 -8.87
C ASP A 19 -2.64 -6.52 -7.48
N PHE A 20 -2.18 -7.56 -6.79
CA PHE A 20 -1.56 -7.46 -5.47
C PHE A 20 -0.05 -7.65 -5.61
N ASN A 21 0.66 -6.55 -5.73
CA ASN A 21 2.11 -6.56 -5.83
C ASN A 21 2.76 -6.66 -4.44
N ASN A 22 3.59 -7.70 -4.23
CA ASN A 22 4.44 -7.80 -3.06
C ASN A 22 5.79 -7.12 -3.36
N PRO A 23 6.09 -5.96 -2.77
CA PRO A 23 7.31 -5.22 -3.07
C PRO A 23 8.55 -5.81 -2.39
N ASN A 24 8.41 -6.88 -1.60
CA ASN A 24 9.51 -7.53 -0.89
C ASN A 24 10.27 -8.49 -1.82
N ILE A 25 11.03 -7.92 -2.75
CA ILE A 25 11.88 -8.63 -3.72
C ILE A 25 13.26 -8.87 -3.08
N ASN A 26 13.82 -10.09 -3.23
CA ASN A 26 15.16 -10.44 -2.71
C ASN A 26 16.31 -9.67 -3.41
N ASP A 27 16.06 -9.14 -4.61
CA ASP A 27 16.98 -8.34 -5.41
C ASP A 27 16.87 -6.87 -4.97
N GLU A 28 17.94 -6.36 -4.37
CA GLU A 28 17.97 -5.02 -3.79
C GLU A 28 17.78 -3.90 -4.81
N GLU A 29 18.35 -4.02 -6.01
CA GLU A 29 18.22 -3.00 -7.06
C GLU A 29 16.79 -2.92 -7.59
N LYS A 30 16.17 -4.08 -7.82
CA LYS A 30 14.76 -4.15 -8.22
C LYS A 30 13.83 -3.61 -7.14
N LYS A 31 14.14 -3.89 -5.87
CA LYS A 31 13.38 -3.37 -4.72
C LYS A 31 13.44 -1.83 -4.68
N ILE A 32 14.62 -1.24 -4.80
CA ILE A 32 14.79 0.23 -4.80
C ILE A 32 14.06 0.85 -6.00
N THR A 33 14.20 0.26 -7.18
CA THR A 33 13.53 0.73 -8.40
C THR A 33 12.00 0.73 -8.23
N LEU A 34 11.45 -0.38 -7.73
CA LEU A 34 10.02 -0.49 -7.46
C LEU A 34 9.57 0.53 -6.40
N PHE A 35 10.35 0.74 -5.35
CA PHE A 35 10.01 1.71 -4.30
C PHE A 35 9.94 3.13 -4.87
N ASN A 36 10.91 3.54 -5.69
CA ASN A 36 10.92 4.84 -6.34
C ASN A 36 9.71 5.00 -7.26
N GLN A 37 9.37 3.98 -8.06
CA GLN A 37 8.17 4.00 -8.90
C GLN A 37 6.88 4.19 -8.09
N LEU A 38 6.74 3.52 -6.95
CA LEU A 38 5.55 3.67 -6.09
C LEU A 38 5.46 5.08 -5.49
N ILE A 39 6.59 5.68 -5.13
CA ILE A 39 6.67 7.08 -4.65
C ILE A 39 6.29 8.05 -5.77
N ASP A 40 6.84 7.86 -6.97
CA ASP A 40 6.55 8.69 -8.15
C ASP A 40 5.06 8.63 -8.55
N LEU A 41 4.42 7.49 -8.31
CA LEU A 41 2.98 7.30 -8.51
C LEU A 41 2.12 7.93 -7.40
N GLY A 42 2.72 8.43 -6.32
CA GLY A 42 2.05 9.14 -5.22
C GLY A 42 1.74 8.28 -3.99
N LEU A 43 2.26 7.06 -3.91
CA LEU A 43 2.14 6.22 -2.72
C LEU A 43 3.21 6.56 -1.68
N SER A 44 2.80 6.58 -0.42
CA SER A 44 3.68 6.84 0.71
C SER A 44 4.08 5.53 1.39
N PRO A 45 5.39 5.30 1.61
CA PRO A 45 5.83 4.18 2.43
C PRO A 45 5.46 4.40 3.91
N THR A 46 5.34 3.31 4.66
CA THR A 46 5.17 3.32 6.11
C THR A 46 6.03 2.23 6.71
N ASP A 47 6.78 2.56 7.76
CA ASP A 47 7.57 1.60 8.51
C ASP A 47 6.73 1.02 9.65
N ILE A 48 6.54 -0.29 9.62
CA ILE A 48 5.85 -1.03 10.69
C ILE A 48 6.89 -1.75 11.56
N GLN A 49 6.75 -1.61 12.89
CA GLN A 49 7.50 -2.43 13.84
C GLN A 49 6.67 -3.66 14.19
N ILE A 50 7.22 -4.83 13.91
CA ILE A 50 6.64 -6.12 14.24
C ILE A 50 7.44 -6.68 15.42
N ASN A 51 6.80 -6.77 16.58
CA ASN A 51 7.37 -7.47 17.73
C ASN A 51 7.07 -8.95 17.55
N LYS A 52 8.10 -9.77 17.35
CA LYS A 52 7.99 -11.21 17.17
C LYS A 52 8.83 -11.89 18.25
N ASP A 53 8.15 -12.40 19.27
CA ASP A 53 8.69 -13.09 20.45
C ASP A 53 9.93 -12.40 21.09
N ASP A 54 11.13 -12.64 20.55
CA ASP A 54 12.42 -12.08 21.01
C ASP A 54 13.05 -11.02 20.08
N SER A 55 12.38 -10.63 18.99
CA SER A 55 12.94 -9.73 17.97
C SER A 55 11.98 -8.62 17.58
N LYS A 56 12.54 -7.42 17.40
CA LYS A 56 11.83 -6.30 16.77
C LYS A 56 12.27 -6.23 15.31
N ILE A 57 11.34 -6.52 14.40
CA ILE A 57 11.59 -6.42 12.96
C ILE A 57 10.92 -5.15 12.45
N THR A 58 11.69 -4.27 11.84
CA THR A 58 11.16 -3.13 11.11
C THR A 58 10.98 -3.52 9.65
N GLN A 59 9.75 -3.41 9.14
CA GLN A 59 9.44 -3.67 7.74
C GLN A 59 8.84 -2.41 7.10
N ARG A 60 9.39 -1.97 5.97
CA ARG A 60 8.80 -0.92 5.15
C ARG A 60 7.72 -1.50 4.25
N ILE A 61 6.53 -0.93 4.30
CA ILE A 61 5.38 -1.31 3.46
C ILE A 61 4.84 -0.10 2.71
N PHE A 62 4.11 -0.32 1.62
CA PHE A 62 3.37 0.71 0.90
C PHE A 62 1.87 0.43 1.06
N PRO A 63 1.24 0.94 2.12
CA PRO A 63 -0.16 0.69 2.41
C PRO A 63 -1.05 1.59 1.53
N GLY A 64 -1.17 1.24 0.26
CA GLY A 64 -1.89 2.04 -0.71
C GLY A 64 -2.37 1.25 -1.90
N ALA A 65 -3.16 1.91 -2.74
CA ALA A 65 -3.65 1.38 -4.01
C ALA A 65 -3.53 2.45 -5.09
N ILE A 66 -3.28 2.03 -6.32
CA ILE A 66 -3.33 2.90 -7.50
C ILE A 66 -4.59 2.55 -8.26
N ILE A 67 -5.42 3.56 -8.49
CA ILE A 67 -6.70 3.42 -9.19
C ILE A 67 -6.53 4.04 -10.58
N TYR A 68 -6.78 3.23 -11.60
CA TYR A 68 -6.83 3.68 -12.98
C TYR A 68 -8.29 3.78 -13.42
N TYR A 69 -8.69 4.92 -13.96
CA TYR A 69 -10.02 5.13 -14.51
C TYR A 69 -9.93 6.03 -15.74
N LYS A 70 -10.12 5.44 -16.93
CA LYS A 70 -9.94 6.11 -18.22
C LYS A 70 -8.54 6.72 -18.33
N ASP A 71 -8.46 8.03 -18.51
CA ASP A 71 -7.25 8.85 -18.60
C ASP A 71 -6.72 9.29 -17.22
N LYS A 72 -7.37 8.87 -16.12
CA LYS A 72 -7.02 9.30 -14.77
C LYS A 72 -6.31 8.20 -14.01
N THR A 73 -5.23 8.59 -13.33
CA THR A 73 -4.51 7.77 -12.36
C THR A 73 -4.58 8.45 -11.01
N LEU A 74 -4.96 7.70 -9.97
CA LEU A 74 -5.06 8.21 -8.61
C LEU A 74 -4.39 7.23 -7.63
N ALA A 75 -3.37 7.71 -6.94
CA ALA A 75 -2.82 7.03 -5.76
C ALA A 75 -3.69 7.31 -4.53
N VAL A 76 -4.05 6.25 -3.81
CA VAL A 76 -4.81 6.29 -2.56
C VAL A 76 -3.98 5.63 -1.47
N ASN A 77 -3.51 6.42 -0.51
CA ASN A 77 -2.87 5.92 0.69
C ASN A 77 -3.94 5.42 1.66
N LEU A 78 -3.94 4.11 1.94
CA LEU A 78 -4.97 3.42 2.73
C LEU A 78 -4.71 3.52 4.23
N LEU A 79 -3.44 3.68 4.63
CA LEU A 79 -3.12 4.05 6.00
C LEU A 79 -3.18 5.57 6.17
N LYS A 80 -4.24 6.03 6.82
CA LYS A 80 -4.34 7.39 7.35
C LYS A 80 -3.82 7.36 8.78
N ILE A 81 -2.58 7.80 9.01
CA ILE A 81 -2.09 8.02 10.38
C ILE A 81 -2.86 9.22 10.93
N GLN A 82 -3.88 8.99 11.75
CA GLN A 82 -4.39 10.03 12.64
C GLN A 82 -3.34 10.23 13.74
N GLN A 83 -2.42 11.18 13.54
CA GLN A 83 -1.77 11.80 14.69
C GLN A 83 -2.80 12.74 15.32
N ILE A 84 -3.64 12.21 16.21
CA ILE A 84 -4.33 13.06 17.18
C ILE A 84 -3.25 13.54 18.13
N ASN A 85 -2.82 14.79 17.97
CA ASN A 85 -2.01 15.49 18.97
C ASN A 85 -2.87 15.66 20.24
N LEU A 86 -2.70 14.77 21.21
CA LEU A 86 -3.31 14.87 22.55
C LEU A 86 -2.61 15.92 23.44
N HIS A 87 -2.21 17.07 22.88
CA HIS A 87 -1.56 18.14 23.66
C HIS A 87 -2.08 19.55 23.35
N GLN A 88 -3.30 19.66 22.83
CA GLN A 88 -4.04 20.92 22.87
C GLN A 88 -5.38 20.62 23.54
N ILE A 89 -5.68 21.35 24.64
CA ILE A 89 -6.80 21.17 25.59
C ILE A 89 -6.42 20.11 26.65
N VAL A 90 -5.91 20.41 27.85
CA VAL A 90 -6.19 21.47 28.84
C VAL A 90 -4.91 21.84 29.57
#